data_AF-A0AA41S4B6-F1
#
_entry.id   AF-A0AA41S4B6-F1
#
_cell.length_a   1.000
_cell.length_b   1.000
_cell.length_c   1.000
_cell.angle_alpha   90.00
_cell.angle_beta   90.00
_cell.angle_gamma   90.00
#
_symmetry.space_group_name_H-M   'P 1'
#
loop_
_entity.id
_entity.type
_entity.pdbx_description
1 polymer ?
#
loop_
_entity_poly.entity_id
_entity_poly.type
_entity_poly.pdbx_seq_one_letter_code
_entity_poly.pdbx_strand_id
1 'polypeptide(L)'
;MEKKSEELMYLEHACKVAERKYNIDPNDADNLARWGGVLFELCQFQAGDESINMVLDAICKLEEALLINPELLDAVWCLGNAHMVHGLLTPDYNVARNYFDRAAEFYEEAVEKDPNNQKYLQSFEAVLQAPKLHAEIHKQRGVAQQATGGGAGAESSNSSAKGTKKEKNSDLIFDIGGWVVLAAGLATWWVMMSRNQLPPSPGY
;
A
#
# COMPACT_ATOMS: atom_id res chain seq x y z
N MET A 1 -18.43 -11.59 -6.90
CA MET A 1 -17.13 -11.72 -7.59
C MET A 1 -17.15 -10.95 -8.90
N GLU A 2 -18.17 -11.11 -9.76
CA GLU A 2 -18.29 -10.39 -11.05
C GLU A 2 -18.36 -8.86 -10.94
N LYS A 3 -19.14 -8.31 -10.00
CA LYS A 3 -19.22 -6.85 -9.80
C LYS A 3 -17.87 -6.21 -9.45
N LYS A 4 -17.06 -6.90 -8.63
CA LYS A 4 -15.74 -6.39 -8.20
C LYS A 4 -14.74 -6.36 -9.37
N SER A 5 -14.83 -7.32 -10.30
CA SER A 5 -14.00 -7.34 -11.50
C SER A 5 -14.44 -6.31 -12.54
N GLU A 6 -15.74 -6.07 -12.69
CA GLU A 6 -16.26 -5.04 -13.60
C GLU A 6 -15.87 -3.64 -13.12
N GLU A 7 -15.97 -3.39 -11.81
CA GLU A 7 -15.57 -2.13 -11.18
C GLU A 7 -14.07 -1.89 -11.32
N LEU A 8 -13.23 -2.90 -11.07
CA LEU A 8 -11.78 -2.81 -11.29
C LEU A 8 -11.45 -2.46 -12.75
N MET A 9 -12.06 -3.14 -13.72
CA MET A 9 -11.86 -2.84 -15.14
C MET A 9 -12.29 -1.41 -15.51
N TYR A 10 -13.38 -0.93 -14.92
CA TYR A 10 -13.86 0.44 -15.12
C TYR A 10 -12.86 1.46 -14.56
N LEU A 11 -12.35 1.24 -13.35
CA LEU A 11 -11.37 2.11 -12.69
C LEU A 11 -10.04 2.16 -13.45
N GLU A 12 -9.53 1.00 -13.88
CA GLU A 12 -8.32 0.94 -14.70
C GLU A 12 -8.48 1.69 -16.04
N HIS A 13 -9.64 1.53 -16.69
CA HIS A 13 -9.94 2.25 -17.91
C HIS A 13 -10.02 3.77 -17.66
N ALA A 14 -10.64 4.18 -16.55
CA ALA A 14 -10.73 5.59 -16.16
C ALA A 14 -9.34 6.19 -15.88
N CYS A 15 -8.42 5.47 -15.23
CA CYS A 15 -7.03 5.88 -15.06
C CYS A 15 -6.33 6.08 -16.42
N LYS A 16 -6.44 5.13 -17.34
CA LYS A 16 -5.84 5.23 -18.69
C LYS A 16 -6.42 6.40 -19.50
N VAL A 17 -7.69 6.73 -19.32
CA VAL A 17 -8.31 7.90 -19.95
C VAL A 17 -7.76 9.19 -19.34
N ALA A 18 -7.65 9.26 -18.01
CA ALA A 18 -7.13 10.42 -17.31
C ALA A 18 -5.65 10.67 -17.63
N GLU A 19 -4.84 9.61 -17.71
CA GLU A 19 -3.43 9.67 -18.13
C GLU A 19 -3.29 10.18 -19.57
N ARG A 20 -4.10 9.66 -20.51
CA ARG A 20 -4.10 10.16 -21.89
C ARG A 20 -4.47 11.63 -21.96
N LYS A 21 -5.45 12.07 -21.17
CA LYS A 21 -5.83 13.48 -21.08
C LYS A 21 -4.71 14.34 -20.51
N TYR A 22 -4.03 13.87 -19.46
CA TYR A 22 -2.88 14.54 -18.88
C TYR A 22 -1.73 14.71 -19.88
N ASN A 23 -1.47 13.70 -20.73
CA ASN A 23 -0.47 13.80 -21.79
C ASN A 23 -0.83 14.80 -22.90
N ILE A 24 -2.11 15.18 -23.02
CA ILE A 24 -2.60 16.18 -23.98
C ILE A 24 -2.58 17.57 -23.32
N ASP A 25 -3.10 17.66 -22.10
CA ASP A 25 -3.15 18.88 -21.30
C ASP A 25 -2.80 18.59 -19.83
N PRO A 26 -1.54 18.82 -19.42
CA PRO A 26 -1.12 18.59 -18.04
C PRO A 26 -1.60 19.68 -17.08
N ASN A 27 -2.23 20.75 -17.57
CA ASN A 27 -2.76 21.84 -16.74
C ASN A 27 -4.28 21.73 -16.52
N ASP A 28 -4.89 20.59 -16.85
CA ASP A 28 -6.30 20.32 -16.55
C ASP A 28 -6.46 19.83 -15.09
N ALA A 29 -6.73 20.78 -14.18
CA ALA A 29 -6.92 20.53 -12.76
C ALA A 29 -8.08 19.55 -12.48
N ASP A 30 -9.17 19.62 -13.25
CA ASP A 30 -10.33 18.74 -13.06
C ASP A 30 -9.99 17.30 -13.45
N ASN A 31 -9.24 17.12 -14.54
CA ASN A 31 -8.74 15.80 -14.94
C ASN A 31 -7.76 15.22 -13.91
N LEU A 32 -6.85 16.04 -13.38
CA LEU A 32 -5.91 15.63 -12.33
C LEU A 32 -6.63 15.22 -11.03
N ALA A 33 -7.62 16.00 -10.60
CA ALA A 33 -8.42 15.68 -9.42
C ALA A 33 -9.20 14.37 -9.60
N ARG A 34 -9.78 14.17 -10.78
CA ARG A 34 -10.44 12.91 -11.13
C ARG A 34 -9.46 11.75 -11.19
N TRP A 35 -8.26 11.96 -11.71
CA TRP A 35 -7.22 10.92 -11.77
C TRP A 35 -6.83 10.46 -10.37
N GLY A 36 -6.54 11.40 -9.47
CA GLY A 36 -6.24 11.09 -8.06
C GLY A 36 -7.39 10.35 -7.36
N GLY A 37 -8.64 10.76 -7.59
CA GLY A 37 -9.82 10.07 -7.05
C GLY A 37 -9.94 8.62 -7.54
N VAL A 38 -9.74 8.36 -8.82
CA VAL A 38 -9.81 7.00 -9.39
C VAL A 38 -8.65 6.14 -8.90
N LEU A 39 -7.43 6.69 -8.79
CA LEU A 39 -6.28 5.98 -8.22
C LEU A 39 -6.53 5.58 -6.76
N PHE A 40 -7.14 6.47 -5.99
CA PHE A 40 -7.55 6.21 -4.62
C PHE A 40 -8.60 5.09 -4.54
N GLU A 41 -9.61 5.08 -5.42
CA GLU A 41 -10.58 3.98 -5.46
C GLU A 41 -9.91 2.65 -5.86
N LEU A 42 -8.98 2.69 -6.82
CA LEU A 42 -8.22 1.53 -7.26
C LEU A 42 -7.36 0.93 -6.13
N CYS A 43 -6.84 1.76 -5.22
CA CYS A 43 -6.00 1.32 -4.12
C CYS A 43 -6.73 0.35 -3.17
N GLN A 44 -8.07 0.45 -3.06
CA GLN A 44 -8.89 -0.44 -2.22
C GLN A 44 -8.97 -1.88 -2.76
N PHE A 45 -8.65 -2.08 -4.05
CA PHE A 45 -8.62 -3.39 -4.67
C PHE A 45 -7.24 -4.04 -4.56
N GLN A 46 -6.20 -3.26 -4.30
CA GLN A 46 -4.84 -3.73 -4.12
C GLN A 46 -4.50 -3.98 -2.65
N ALA A 47 -3.46 -4.76 -2.41
CA ALA A 47 -3.00 -5.11 -1.07
C ALA A 47 -1.49 -4.92 -0.93
N GLY A 48 -1.03 -4.62 0.28
CA GLY A 48 0.39 -4.41 0.56
C GLY A 48 0.92 -3.10 -0.03
N ASP A 49 2.19 -3.09 -0.43
CA ASP A 49 2.92 -1.89 -0.83
C ASP A 49 2.36 -1.22 -2.10
N GLU A 50 1.70 -1.99 -2.98
CA GLU A 50 1.06 -1.45 -4.18
C GLU A 50 -0.09 -0.48 -3.84
N SER A 51 -0.87 -0.79 -2.79
CA SER A 51 -1.93 0.11 -2.31
C SER A 51 -1.38 1.43 -1.77
N ILE A 52 -0.22 1.38 -1.11
CA ILE A 52 0.45 2.57 -0.57
C ILE A 52 0.98 3.44 -1.71
N ASN A 53 1.63 2.83 -2.70
CA ASN A 53 2.14 3.56 -3.87
C ASN A 53 1.01 4.24 -4.65
N MET A 54 -0.13 3.56 -4.86
CA MET A 54 -1.30 4.18 -5.52
C MET A 54 -1.86 5.36 -4.73
N VAL A 55 -1.88 5.30 -3.40
CA VAL A 55 -2.31 6.43 -2.56
C VAL A 55 -1.32 7.59 -2.67
N LEU A 56 -0.02 7.32 -2.71
CA LEU A 56 1.00 8.37 -2.90
C LEU A 56 0.90 9.01 -4.29
N ASP A 57 0.70 8.22 -5.34
CA ASP A 57 0.48 8.72 -6.69
C ASP A 57 -0.79 9.59 -6.75
N ALA A 58 -1.87 9.16 -6.08
CA ALA A 58 -3.10 9.94 -5.96
C ALA A 58 -2.85 11.30 -5.26
N ILE A 59 -2.09 11.30 -4.16
CA ILE A 59 -1.69 12.52 -3.44
C ILE A 59 -0.94 13.47 -4.39
N CYS A 60 0.08 12.97 -5.09
CA CYS A 60 0.85 13.78 -6.05
C CYS A 60 -0.05 14.43 -7.12
N LYS A 61 -1.01 13.68 -7.69
CA LYS A 61 -1.92 14.22 -8.71
C LYS A 61 -2.93 15.21 -8.17
N LEU A 62 -3.39 15.04 -6.94
CA LEU A 62 -4.29 15.99 -6.27
C LEU A 62 -3.54 17.28 -5.89
N GLU A 63 -2.30 17.18 -5.43
CA GLU A 63 -1.46 18.35 -5.16
C GLU A 63 -1.15 19.13 -6.44
N GLU A 64 -0.81 18.43 -7.55
CA GLU A 64 -0.68 19.05 -8.87
C GLU A 64 -1.96 19.80 -9.28
N ALA A 65 -3.14 19.21 -9.06
CA ALA A 65 -4.42 19.85 -9.33
C ALA A 65 -4.61 21.14 -8.52
N LEU A 66 -4.26 21.13 -7.23
CA LEU A 66 -4.39 22.29 -6.35
C LEU A 66 -3.39 23.40 -6.67
N LEU A 67 -2.20 23.06 -7.19
CA LEU A 67 -1.25 24.06 -7.69
C LEU A 67 -1.81 24.85 -8.88
N ILE A 68 -2.63 24.20 -9.71
CA ILE A 68 -3.29 24.83 -10.86
C ILE A 68 -4.55 25.56 -10.41
N ASN A 69 -5.39 24.91 -9.61
CA ASN A 69 -6.64 25.47 -9.10
C ASN A 69 -6.80 25.23 -7.58
N PRO A 70 -6.43 26.20 -6.74
CA PRO A 70 -6.54 26.08 -5.28
C PRO A 70 -7.99 26.20 -4.77
N GLU A 71 -8.94 26.59 -5.62
CA GLU A 71 -10.37 26.68 -5.25
C GLU A 71 -11.11 25.35 -5.44
N LEU A 72 -10.43 24.32 -5.95
CA LEU A 72 -11.04 23.02 -6.21
C LEU A 72 -11.28 22.22 -4.92
N LEU A 73 -12.43 22.46 -4.29
CA LEU A 73 -12.83 21.81 -3.02
C LEU A 73 -12.83 20.28 -3.10
N ASP A 74 -13.21 19.72 -4.24
CA ASP A 74 -13.21 18.27 -4.45
C ASP A 74 -11.79 17.69 -4.39
N ALA A 75 -10.78 18.42 -4.88
CA ALA A 75 -9.38 17.99 -4.78
C ALA A 75 -8.88 18.08 -3.34
N VAL A 76 -9.21 19.17 -2.61
CA VAL A 76 -8.88 19.32 -1.17
C VAL A 76 -9.47 18.16 -0.36
N TRP A 77 -10.74 17.85 -0.57
CA TRP A 77 -11.42 16.76 0.12
C TRP A 77 -10.83 15.38 -0.22
N CYS A 78 -10.55 15.12 -1.50
CA CYS A 78 -9.88 13.89 -1.93
C CYS A 78 -8.47 13.76 -1.34
N LEU A 79 -7.74 14.86 -1.19
CA LEU A 79 -6.40 14.89 -0.61
C LEU A 79 -6.41 14.50 0.88
N GLY A 80 -7.40 15.01 1.63
CA GLY A 80 -7.67 14.59 3.01
C GLY A 80 -7.98 13.09 3.11
N ASN A 81 -8.84 12.57 2.21
CA ASN A 81 -9.15 11.14 2.15
C ASN A 81 -7.93 10.27 1.85
N ALA A 82 -7.06 10.71 0.92
CA ALA A 82 -5.84 10.00 0.59
C ALA A 82 -4.87 9.96 1.79
N HIS A 83 -4.71 11.07 2.51
CA HIS A 83 -3.90 11.14 3.73
C HIS A 83 -4.48 10.26 4.85
N MET A 84 -5.80 10.25 5.03
CA MET A 84 -6.47 9.35 5.97
C MET A 84 -6.11 7.89 5.69
N VAL A 85 -6.31 7.43 4.45
CA VAL A 85 -6.03 6.04 4.08
C VAL A 85 -4.55 5.73 4.24
N HIS A 86 -3.65 6.64 3.87
CA HIS A 86 -2.23 6.46 4.10
C HIS A 86 -1.90 6.27 5.60
N GLY A 87 -2.51 7.06 6.47
CA GLY A 87 -2.41 6.89 7.92
C GLY A 87 -2.95 5.53 8.40
N LEU A 88 -4.10 5.09 7.90
CA LEU A 88 -4.69 3.78 8.24
C LEU A 88 -3.89 2.58 7.71
N LEU A 89 -3.13 2.77 6.64
CA LEU A 89 -2.24 1.74 6.09
C LEU A 89 -0.90 1.68 6.85
N THR A 90 -0.52 2.75 7.54
CA THR A 90 0.75 2.88 8.27
C THR A 90 0.69 2.17 9.63
N PRO A 91 1.52 1.12 9.90
CA PRO A 91 1.46 0.39 11.16
C PRO A 91 1.87 1.19 12.41
N ASP A 92 2.81 2.12 12.26
CA ASP A 92 3.27 2.97 13.35
C ASP A 92 2.30 4.14 13.57
N TYR A 93 1.62 4.14 14.72
CA TYR A 93 0.70 5.20 15.09
C TYR A 93 1.37 6.58 15.17
N ASN A 94 2.64 6.67 15.57
CA ASN A 94 3.34 7.96 15.67
C ASN A 94 3.52 8.59 14.29
N VAL A 95 3.76 7.76 13.27
CA VAL A 95 3.87 8.20 11.88
C VAL A 95 2.48 8.46 11.31
N ALA A 96 1.52 7.56 11.54
CA ALA A 96 0.13 7.69 11.09
C ALA A 96 -0.54 8.97 11.60
N ARG A 97 -0.23 9.39 12.82
CA ARG A 97 -0.76 10.62 13.42
C ARG A 97 -0.48 11.85 12.56
N ASN A 98 0.73 12.00 12.02
CA ASN A 98 1.05 13.14 11.15
C ASN A 98 0.17 13.17 9.89
N TYR A 99 -0.18 11.99 9.35
CA TYR A 99 -1.09 11.90 8.21
C TYR A 99 -2.53 12.22 8.60
N PHE A 100 -2.98 11.82 9.79
CA PHE A 100 -4.31 12.20 10.30
C PHE A 100 -4.41 13.69 10.59
N ASP A 101 -3.37 14.29 11.17
CA ASP A 101 -3.33 15.73 11.44
C ASP A 101 -3.42 16.51 10.12
N ARG A 102 -2.67 16.13 9.08
CA ARG A 102 -2.80 16.71 7.74
C ARG A 102 -4.17 16.48 7.10
N ALA A 103 -4.74 15.28 7.23
CA ALA A 103 -6.08 15.01 6.72
C ALA A 103 -7.13 15.93 7.38
N ALA A 104 -6.97 16.19 8.69
CA ALA A 104 -7.84 17.10 9.43
C ALA A 104 -7.74 18.53 8.91
N GLU A 105 -6.54 19.03 8.64
CA GLU A 105 -6.32 20.36 8.05
C GLU A 105 -7.06 20.52 6.72
N PHE A 106 -6.95 19.55 5.81
CA PHE A 106 -7.65 19.62 4.51
C PHE A 106 -9.18 19.54 4.65
N TYR A 107 -9.68 18.72 5.57
CA TYR A 107 -11.13 18.67 5.81
C TYR A 107 -11.66 19.93 6.47
N GLU A 108 -10.92 20.52 7.40
CA GLU A 108 -11.26 21.80 8.01
C GLU A 108 -11.33 22.89 6.94
N GLU A 109 -10.33 22.98 6.06
CA GLU A 109 -10.35 23.92 4.92
C GLU A 109 -11.58 23.70 4.01
N ALA A 110 -11.93 22.44 3.71
CA ALA A 110 -13.09 22.12 2.90
C ALA A 110 -14.41 22.53 3.58
N VAL A 111 -14.54 22.31 4.89
CA VAL A 111 -15.71 22.70 5.70
C VAL A 111 -15.80 24.22 5.86
N GLU A 112 -14.67 24.92 6.00
CA GLU A 112 -14.66 26.38 6.07
C GLU A 112 -15.16 27.02 4.78
N LYS A 113 -14.77 26.45 3.62
CA LYS A 113 -15.20 26.94 2.31
C LYS A 113 -16.65 26.54 1.98
N ASP A 114 -17.09 25.34 2.36
CA ASP A 114 -18.49 24.91 2.21
C ASP A 114 -19.02 24.15 3.44
N PRO A 115 -19.56 24.85 4.44
CA PRO A 115 -20.01 24.25 5.69
C PRO A 115 -21.33 23.47 5.57
N ASN A 116 -22.05 23.62 4.45
CA ASN A 116 -23.31 22.92 4.22
C ASN A 116 -23.10 21.55 3.56
N ASN A 117 -21.89 21.24 3.11
CA ASN A 117 -21.58 19.98 2.46
C ASN A 117 -21.43 18.86 3.49
N GLN A 118 -22.42 17.97 3.52
CA GLN A 118 -22.44 16.83 4.43
C GLN A 118 -21.22 15.92 4.28
N LYS A 119 -20.64 15.80 3.07
CA LYS A 119 -19.48 14.93 2.84
C LYS A 119 -18.25 15.43 3.61
N TYR A 120 -18.03 16.74 3.62
CA TYR A 120 -16.87 17.33 4.29
C TYR A 120 -17.00 17.22 5.80
N LEU A 121 -18.20 17.46 6.34
CA LEU A 121 -18.51 17.26 7.75
C LEU A 121 -18.30 15.80 8.19
N GLN A 122 -18.77 14.84 7.39
CA GLN A 122 -18.59 13.42 7.69
C GLN A 122 -17.12 13.00 7.68
N SER A 123 -16.34 13.48 6.71
CA SER A 123 -14.90 13.21 6.64
C SER A 123 -14.14 13.83 7.81
N PHE A 124 -14.51 15.06 8.21
CA PHE A 124 -13.96 15.69 9.40
C PHE A 124 -14.29 14.91 10.68
N GLU A 125 -15.54 14.46 10.85
CA GLU A 125 -15.88 13.61 11.99
C GLU A 125 -15.11 12.28 11.99
N ALA A 126 -14.90 11.69 10.81
CA ALA A 126 -14.11 10.47 10.67
C ALA A 126 -12.65 10.66 11.11
N VAL A 127 -12.02 11.81 10.84
CA VAL A 127 -10.62 12.07 11.26
C VAL A 127 -10.48 12.19 12.77
N LEU A 128 -11.49 12.73 13.46
CA LEU A 128 -11.52 12.74 14.92
C LEU A 128 -11.57 11.33 15.52
N GLN A 129 -12.11 10.37 14.75
CA GLN A 129 -12.15 8.96 15.12
C GLN A 129 -10.96 8.16 14.57
N ALA A 130 -10.04 8.79 13.82
CA ALA A 130 -8.89 8.12 13.20
C ALA A 130 -8.03 7.30 14.17
N PRO A 131 -7.74 7.74 15.41
CA PRO A 131 -6.99 6.92 16.36
C PRO A 131 -7.70 5.60 16.74
N LYS A 132 -9.04 5.65 16.83
CA LYS A 132 -9.86 4.46 17.13
C LYS A 132 -9.93 3.54 15.92
N LEU A 133 -10.12 4.12 14.73
CA LEU A 133 -10.14 3.39 13.46
C LEU A 133 -8.79 2.69 13.20
N HIS A 134 -7.68 3.39 13.40
CA HIS A 134 -6.33 2.84 13.28
C HIS A 134 -6.13 1.63 14.21
N ALA A 135 -6.47 1.77 15.49
CA ALA A 135 -6.35 0.69 16.46
C ALA A 135 -7.21 -0.53 16.08
N GLU A 136 -8.45 -0.32 15.61
CA GLU A 136 -9.35 -1.39 15.22
C GLU A 136 -8.91 -2.09 13.93
N ILE A 137 -8.49 -1.34 12.90
CA ILE A 137 -8.00 -1.91 11.63
C ILE A 137 -6.74 -2.75 11.88
N HIS A 138 -5.78 -2.26 12.65
CA HIS A 138 -4.56 -3.01 12.95
C HIS A 138 -4.81 -4.22 13.84
N LYS A 139 -5.76 -4.12 14.78
CA LYS A 139 -6.24 -5.27 15.56
C LYS A 139 -6.88 -6.33 14.66
N GLN A 140 -7.76 -5.94 13.74
CA GLN A 140 -8.40 -6.85 12.80
C GLN A 140 -7.41 -7.47 11.82
N ARG A 141 -6.44 -6.70 11.31
CA ARG A 141 -5.34 -7.22 10.47
C ARG A 141 -4.46 -8.22 11.21
N GLY A 142 -4.11 -7.92 12.46
CA GLY A 142 -3.35 -8.84 13.31
C GLY A 142 -4.09 -10.15 13.59
N VAL A 143 -5.41 -10.09 13.79
CA VAL A 143 -6.26 -11.28 13.97
C VAL A 143 -6.41 -12.05 12.65
N ALA A 144 -6.56 -11.38 11.50
CA ALA A 144 -6.65 -12.01 10.19
C ALA A 144 -5.35 -12.73 9.80
N GLN A 145 -4.18 -12.20 10.16
CA GLN A 145 -2.88 -12.85 9.97
C GLN A 145 -2.68 -14.09 10.85
N GLN A 146 -3.35 -14.18 12.01
CA GLN A 146 -3.36 -15.39 12.83
C GLN A 146 -4.35 -16.45 12.32
N ALA A 147 -5.44 -16.04 11.69
CA ALA A 147 -6.48 -16.95 11.18
C ALA A 147 -6.06 -17.69 9.90
N THR A 148 -5.10 -17.19 9.12
CA THR A 148 -4.60 -17.84 7.89
C THR A 148 -3.36 -18.72 8.10
N GLY A 149 -2.83 -18.81 9.33
CA GLY A 149 -1.70 -19.68 9.69
C GLY A 149 -2.07 -21.03 10.33
N GLY A 150 -3.36 -21.33 10.49
CA GLY A 150 -3.85 -22.53 11.19
C GLY A 150 -4.16 -23.71 10.26
N GLY A 151 -3.13 -24.33 9.67
CA GLY A 151 -3.31 -25.48 8.77
C GLY A 151 -2.20 -26.53 8.86
N ALA A 152 -2.48 -27.56 9.68
CA ALA A 152 -1.92 -28.92 9.69
C ALA A 152 -0.50 -29.20 10.27
N GLY A 153 -0.47 -30.15 11.21
CA GLY A 153 0.68 -31.05 11.42
C GLY A 153 1.19 -31.13 12.86
N ALA A 154 0.55 -31.97 13.68
CA ALA A 154 1.12 -32.43 14.95
C ALA A 154 2.34 -33.34 14.71
N GLU A 155 3.40 -33.19 15.50
CA GLU A 155 3.98 -34.29 16.28
C GLU A 155 5.07 -33.81 17.26
N SER A 156 5.26 -34.64 18.28
CA SER A 156 5.77 -34.35 19.60
C SER A 156 7.28 -34.55 19.70
N SER A 157 7.99 -33.72 20.48
CA SER A 157 9.00 -34.25 21.40
C SER A 157 9.34 -33.28 22.53
N ASN A 158 9.51 -33.91 23.67
CA ASN A 158 9.62 -33.40 25.03
C ASN A 158 11.03 -32.86 25.32
N SER A 159 11.16 -31.73 26.01
CA SER A 159 12.11 -31.61 27.14
C SER A 159 11.95 -30.30 27.93
N SER A 160 11.92 -30.50 29.24
CA SER A 160 11.98 -29.50 30.31
C SER A 160 13.23 -28.61 30.21
N ALA A 161 13.06 -27.29 30.38
CA ALA A 161 13.92 -26.46 31.25
C ALA A 161 13.47 -24.98 31.27
N LYS A 162 13.02 -24.56 32.45
CA LYS A 162 13.22 -23.26 33.13
C LYS A 162 14.10 -22.21 32.43
N GLY A 163 13.58 -20.98 32.31
CA GLY A 163 14.39 -19.75 32.45
C GLY A 163 14.33 -18.70 31.33
N THR A 164 13.81 -17.52 31.70
CA THR A 164 14.19 -16.15 31.27
C THR A 164 13.94 -15.67 29.83
N LYS A 165 13.12 -14.60 29.76
CA LYS A 165 13.08 -13.43 28.86
C LYS A 165 13.42 -13.63 27.37
N LYS A 166 12.41 -13.37 26.54
CA LYS A 166 12.42 -13.45 25.08
C LYS A 166 12.25 -12.05 24.48
N GLU A 167 13.30 -11.52 23.86
CA GLU A 167 13.18 -10.66 22.68
C GLU A 167 14.04 -11.30 21.58
N LYS A 168 13.38 -11.81 20.54
CA LYS A 168 13.98 -12.37 19.33
C LYS A 168 13.19 -11.82 18.15
N ASN A 169 13.57 -10.63 17.66
CA ASN A 169 13.06 -10.07 16.39
C ASN A 169 14.19 -9.60 15.46
N SER A 170 15.45 -9.81 15.80
CA SER A 170 16.59 -9.35 14.98
C SER A 170 17.26 -10.47 14.16
N ASP A 171 17.04 -11.75 14.50
CA ASP A 171 17.70 -12.88 13.82
C ASP A 171 17.02 -13.29 12.49
N LEU A 172 15.71 -13.03 12.33
CA LEU A 172 14.97 -13.41 11.11
C LEU A 172 15.27 -12.51 9.91
N ILE A 173 15.62 -11.24 10.14
CA ILE A 173 15.95 -10.29 9.08
C ILE A 173 17.37 -10.55 8.53
N PHE A 174 18.30 -11.03 9.35
CA PHE A 174 19.65 -11.35 8.89
C PHE A 174 19.74 -12.67 8.10
N ASP A 175 18.82 -13.63 8.30
CA ASP A 175 18.89 -14.93 7.63
C ASP A 175 18.42 -14.88 6.15
N ILE A 176 17.59 -13.90 5.78
CA ILE A 176 17.10 -13.78 4.39
C ILE A 176 18.19 -13.26 3.43
N GLY A 177 19.08 -12.37 3.91
CA GLY A 177 20.17 -11.83 3.10
C GLY A 177 21.25 -12.88 2.75
N GLY A 178 21.48 -13.85 3.63
CA GLY A 178 22.51 -14.89 3.45
C GLY A 178 22.17 -15.96 2.40
N TRP A 179 20.89 -16.27 2.22
CA TRP A 179 20.45 -17.32 1.29
C TRP A 179 20.42 -16.85 -0.17
N VAL A 180 20.17 -15.56 -0.42
CA VAL A 180 20.20 -14.97 -1.76
C VAL A 180 21.63 -14.98 -2.33
N VAL A 181 22.65 -14.78 -1.48
CA VAL A 181 24.06 -14.83 -1.91
C VAL A 181 24.52 -16.27 -2.22
N LEU A 182 24.02 -17.28 -1.51
CA LEU A 182 24.34 -18.69 -1.82
C LEU A 182 23.69 -19.18 -3.12
N ALA A 183 22.46 -18.74 -3.44
CA ALA A 183 21.78 -19.13 -4.69
C ALA A 183 22.48 -18.57 -5.94
N ALA A 184 23.03 -17.35 -5.88
CA ALA A 184 23.76 -16.75 -7.00
C ALA A 184 25.11 -17.45 -7.30
N GLY A 185 25.75 -18.03 -6.29
CA GLY A 185 27.01 -18.78 -6.45
C GLY A 185 26.87 -20.14 -7.12
N LEU A 186 25.72 -20.82 -6.96
CA LEU A 186 25.51 -22.15 -7.54
C LEU A 186 25.18 -22.10 -9.04
N ALA A 187 24.50 -21.04 -9.50
CA ALA A 187 24.17 -20.88 -10.92
C ALA A 187 25.42 -20.63 -11.79
N THR A 188 26.40 -19.87 -11.29
CA THR A 188 27.65 -19.61 -12.01
C THR A 188 28.59 -20.83 -12.03
N TRP A 189 28.56 -21.66 -10.98
CA TRP A 189 29.34 -22.91 -10.95
C TRP A 189 28.78 -23.99 -11.90
N TRP A 190 27.46 -24.11 -12.01
CA TRP A 190 26.81 -25.13 -12.87
C TRP A 190 26.99 -24.86 -14.38
N VAL A 191 27.02 -23.59 -14.79
CA VAL A 191 27.22 -23.19 -16.19
C VAL A 191 28.68 -23.33 -16.64
N MET A 192 29.65 -23.19 -15.73
CA MET A 192 31.08 -23.37 -16.03
C MET A 192 31.49 -24.86 -16.13
N MET A 193 30.73 -25.79 -15.51
CA MET A 193 31.03 -27.22 -15.55
C MET A 193 30.44 -27.96 -16.76
N SER A 194 29.46 -27.37 -17.46
CA SER A 194 28.78 -27.98 -18.60
C SER A 194 29.49 -27.77 -19.96
N ARG A 195 30.61 -27.04 -20.00
CA ARG A 195 31.43 -26.86 -21.21
C ARG A 195 32.65 -27.80 -21.32
N ASN A 196 32.96 -28.60 -20.30
CA ASN A 196 34.19 -29.41 -20.24
C ASN A 196 34.01 -30.93 -20.19
N GLN A 197 32.82 -31.47 -20.51
CA GLN A 197 32.63 -32.91 -20.70
C GLN A 197 32.38 -33.23 -22.19
N LEU A 198 33.42 -33.14 -23.00
CA LEU A 198 33.47 -33.86 -24.28
C LEU A 198 33.98 -35.29 -23.99
N PRO A 199 33.26 -36.36 -24.38
CA PRO A 199 33.75 -37.72 -24.24
C PRO A 199 34.87 -37.99 -25.27
N PRO A 200 35.96 -38.71 -24.89
CA PRO A 200 36.94 -39.18 -25.87
C PRO A 200 36.30 -40.25 -26.78
N SER A 201 36.43 -40.06 -28.10
CA SER A 201 36.01 -41.02 -29.11
C SER A 201 36.88 -42.29 -29.06
N PRO A 202 36.31 -43.50 -29.00
CA PRO A 202 37.04 -44.73 -29.27
C PRO A 202 37.04 -44.98 -30.78
N GLY A 203 38.21 -45.18 -31.38
CA GLY A 203 38.33 -45.53 -32.79
C GLY A 203 39.73 -46.05 -33.11
N TYR A 204 39.80 -47.37 -33.29
CA TYR A 204 40.76 -48.22 -34.01
C TYR A 204 41.99 -47.57 -34.66
#